data_AF-A0A5S9N8X7-F1
#
_entry.id   AF-A0A5S9N8X7-F1
#
_cell.length_a   1.000
_cell.length_b   1.000
_cell.length_c   1.000
_cell.angle_alpha   90.00
_cell.angle_beta   90.00
_cell.angle_gamma   90.00
#
_symmetry.space_group_name_H-M   'P 1'
#
loop_
_entity.id
_entity.type
_entity.pdbx_description
1 polymer ?
#
loop_
_entity_poly.entity_id
_entity_poly.type
_entity_poly.pdbx_seq_one_letter_code
_entity_poly.pdbx_strand_id
1 'polypeptide(L)' 'MAKLNRDTLFQPKLSKTESKAESVSRIAMSMIEQEVAQREAKTARLREARLAREATESQAAARSAGAGGKRAKR' A
#
# COMPACT_ATOMS: atom_id res chain seq x y z
N MET A 1 18.92 -39.34 -14.93
CA MET A 1 19.98 -38.40 -14.50
C MET A 1 20.97 -38.26 -15.64
N ALA A 2 21.19 -37.05 -16.15
CA ALA A 2 22.14 -36.81 -17.24
C ALA A 2 23.58 -37.09 -16.76
N LYS A 3 24.34 -37.86 -17.55
CA LYS A 3 25.75 -38.21 -17.25
C LYS A 3 26.63 -36.97 -17.46
N LEU A 4 27.41 -36.61 -16.45
CA LEU A 4 28.38 -35.51 -16.51
C LEU A 4 29.64 -35.97 -17.25
N ASN A 5 29.96 -35.34 -18.38
CA ASN A 5 31.18 -35.53 -19.14
C ASN A 5 32.00 -34.22 -19.22
N ARG A 6 33.28 -34.31 -19.63
CA ARG A 6 34.22 -33.18 -19.77
C ARG A 6 33.59 -31.95 -20.43
N ASP A 7 32.84 -32.17 -21.51
CA ASP A 7 32.26 -31.10 -22.32
C ASP A 7 30.99 -30.49 -21.72
N THR A 8 30.38 -31.17 -20.74
CA THR A 8 29.14 -30.74 -20.07
C THR A 8 29.39 -30.20 -18.65
N LEU A 9 30.59 -30.41 -18.11
CA LEU A 9 30.93 -30.03 -16.73
C LEU A 9 31.00 -28.51 -16.54
N PHE A 10 31.44 -27.78 -17.59
CA PHE A 10 31.64 -26.34 -17.56
C PHE A 10 30.61 -25.56 -18.38
N GLN A 11 29.60 -26.23 -18.93
CA GLN A 11 28.56 -25.54 -19.68
C GLN A 11 27.63 -24.80 -18.71
N PRO A 12 27.47 -23.47 -18.86
CA PRO A 12 26.52 -22.73 -18.07
C PRO A 12 25.13 -23.32 -18.30
N LYS A 13 24.43 -23.71 -17.22
CA LYS A 13 23.06 -24.20 -17.32
C LYS A 13 22.17 -23.03 -17.74
N LEU A 14 21.92 -22.90 -19.06
CA LEU A 14 21.16 -21.82 -19.69
C LEU A 14 19.73 -21.64 -19.14
N SER A 15 19.23 -22.56 -18.31
CA SER A 15 17.89 -22.51 -17.71
C SER A 15 17.75 -21.63 -16.46
N LYS A 16 18.85 -21.15 -15.84
CA LYS A 16 18.79 -20.44 -14.54
C LYS A 16 19.31 -19.00 -14.53
N THR A 17 19.79 -18.49 -15.65
CA THR A 17 20.30 -17.12 -15.74
C THR A 17 19.19 -16.20 -16.22
N GLU A 18 18.37 -15.71 -15.29
CA GLU A 18 17.85 -14.35 -15.46
C GLU A 18 19.09 -13.46 -15.70
N SER A 19 19.03 -12.60 -16.71
CA SER A 19 20.10 -11.64 -16.92
C SER A 19 20.26 -10.81 -15.65
N LYS A 20 21.50 -10.42 -15.29
CA LYS A 20 21.72 -9.50 -14.15
C LYS A 20 20.81 -8.26 -14.27
N ALA A 21 20.56 -7.80 -15.50
CA ALA A 21 19.62 -6.71 -15.78
C ALA A 21 18.17 -7.03 -15.37
N GLU A 22 17.66 -8.22 -15.67
CA GLU A 22 16.31 -8.64 -15.30
C GLU A 22 16.15 -8.73 -13.78
N SER A 23 17.17 -9.25 -13.08
CA SER A 23 17.14 -9.33 -11.62
C SER A 23 17.06 -7.94 -10.97
N VAL A 24 17.82 -6.97 -11.50
CA VAL A 24 17.82 -5.58 -11.02
C VAL A 24 16.47 -4.92 -11.30
N SER A 25 15.92 -5.09 -12.51
CA SER A 25 14.60 -4.58 -12.88
C SER A 25 13.52 -5.11 -11.94
N ARG A 26 13.53 -6.41 -11.65
CA ARG A 26 12.57 -7.04 -10.74
C ARG A 26 12.66 -6.48 -9.33
N ILE A 27 13.88 -6.31 -8.81
CA ILE A 27 14.10 -5.73 -7.48
C ILE A 27 13.60 -4.28 -7.45
N ALA A 28 13.93 -3.46 -8.45
CA ALA A 28 13.50 -2.08 -8.53
C ALA A 28 11.97 -1.95 -8.55
N MET A 29 11.28 -2.76 -9.37
CA MET A 29 9.81 -2.77 -9.40
C MET A 29 9.22 -3.18 -8.06
N SER A 30 9.79 -4.21 -7.40
CA SER A 30 9.32 -4.64 -6.08
C SER A 30 9.46 -3.55 -5.00
N MET A 31 10.51 -2.73 -5.06
CA MET A 31 10.70 -1.60 -4.15
C MET A 31 9.63 -0.53 -4.37
N ILE A 32 9.33 -0.21 -5.63
CA ILE A 32 8.30 0.77 -5.99
C ILE A 32 6.92 0.29 -5.50
N GLU A 33 6.58 -0.97 -5.74
CA GLU A 33 5.31 -1.55 -5.29
C GLU A 33 5.16 -1.50 -3.77
N GLN A 34 6.23 -1.84 -3.03
CA GLN A 34 6.23 -1.76 -1.57
C GLN A 34 6.01 -0.34 -1.07
N GLU A 35 6.66 0.65 -1.69
CA GLU A 35 6.49 2.05 -1.31
C GLU A 35 5.06 2.55 -1.60
N VAL A 36 4.50 2.20 -2.75
CA VAL A 36 3.11 2.53 -3.11
C VAL A 36 2.15 1.95 -2.08
N ALA A 37 2.29 0.67 -1.73
CA ALA A 37 1.45 0.03 -0.72
C ALA A 37 1.51 0.73 0.65
N GLN A 38 2.70 1.17 1.08
CA GLN A 38 2.86 1.92 2.32
C GLN A 38 2.18 3.30 2.27
N ARG A 39 2.31 4.01 1.14
CA ARG A 39 1.66 5.31 0.93
C ARG A 39 0.15 5.16 0.93
N GLU A 40 -0.39 4.16 0.26
CA GLU A 40 -1.82 3.86 0.21
C GLU A 40 -2.38 3.45 1.57
N ALA A 41 -1.67 2.61 2.33
CA ALA A 41 -2.07 2.25 3.68
C ALA A 41 -2.13 3.48 4.60
N LYS A 42 -1.19 4.42 4.46
CA LYS A 42 -1.18 5.68 5.23
C LYS A 42 -2.35 6.57 4.82
N THR A 43 -2.61 6.74 3.52
CA THR A 43 -3.72 7.59 3.06
C THR A 43 -5.08 7.02 3.43
N ALA A 44 -5.26 5.70 3.38
CA ALA A 44 -6.47 5.03 3.87
C ALA A 44 -6.73 5.35 5.34
N ARG A 45 -5.72 5.15 6.21
CA ARG A 45 -5.82 5.47 7.65
C ARG A 45 -6.16 6.94 7.91
N LEU A 46 -5.53 7.86 7.19
CA LEU A 46 -5.81 9.29 7.34
C LEU A 46 -7.21 9.66 6.85
N ARG A 47 -7.69 9.01 5.79
CA ARG A 47 -9.03 9.21 5.25
C ARG A 47 -10.09 8.74 6.25
N GLU A 48 -9.91 7.56 6.83
CA GLU A 48 -10.78 7.05 7.90
C GLU A 48 -10.81 7.99 9.11
N ALA A 49 -9.65 8.45 9.56
CA ALA A 49 -9.55 9.40 10.67
C ALA A 49 -10.24 10.74 10.34
N ARG A 50 -10.16 11.22 9.10
CA ARG A 50 -10.86 12.44 8.66
C ARG A 50 -12.37 12.24 8.67
N LEU A 51 -12.87 11.14 8.11
CA LEU A 51 -14.31 10.83 8.11
C LEU A 51 -14.88 10.70 9.53
N ALA A 52 -14.13 10.10 10.46
CA ALA A 52 -14.52 10.03 11.86
C ALA A 52 -14.65 11.41 12.49
N ARG A 53 -13.68 12.32 12.25
CA ARG A 53 -13.74 13.71 12.74
C ARG A 53 -14.93 14.46 12.16
N GLU A 54 -15.14 14.39 10.85
CA GLU A 54 -16.28 15.02 10.17
C GLU A 54 -17.62 14.54 10.73
N ALA A 55 -17.75 13.25 11.04
CA ALA A 55 -18.94 12.70 11.69
C ALA A 55 -19.15 13.30 13.09
N THR A 56 -18.08 13.46 13.89
CA THR A 56 -18.18 14.07 15.22
C THR A 56 -18.52 15.57 15.16
N GLU A 57 -17.91 16.31 14.23
CA GLU A 57 -18.16 17.74 14.04
C GLU A 57 -19.58 17.98 13.53
N SER A 58 -20.06 17.17 12.60
CA SER A 58 -21.44 17.23 12.11
C SER A 58 -22.45 16.96 13.22
N GLN A 59 -22.19 15.99 14.10
CA GLN A 59 -23.03 15.74 15.28
C GLN A 59 -22.99 16.90 16.28
N ALA A 60 -21.83 17.51 16.49
CA ALA A 60 -21.70 18.67 17.38
C ALA A 60 -22.48 19.88 16.83
N ALA A 61 -22.40 20.13 15.53
CA ALA A 61 -23.16 21.18 14.85
C ALA A 61 -24.68 20.93 14.91
N ALA A 62 -25.13 19.68 14.76
CA ALA A 62 -26.55 19.33 14.91
C ALA A 62 -27.06 19.56 16.34
N ARG A 63 -26.25 19.26 17.36
CA ARG A 63 -26.60 19.49 18.78
C ARG A 63 -26.69 20.97 19.11
N SER A 64 -25.79 21.81 18.59
CA SER A 64 -25.81 23.25 18.85
C SER A 64 -26.97 23.96 18.14
N ALA A 65 -27.33 23.54 16.93
CA ALA A 65 -28.49 24.07 16.20
C ALA A 65 -29.83 23.77 16.91
N GLY A 66 -29.98 22.59 17.52
CA GLY A 66 -31.18 22.23 18.28
C GLY A 66 -31.33 22.91 19.65
N ALA A 67 -30.22 23.39 20.24
CA ALA A 67 -30.22 24.05 21.55
C ALA A 67 -30.71 25.51 21.48
N GLY A 68 -30.52 26.19 20.35
CA GLY A 68 -31.01 27.56 20.15
C GLY A 68 -32.55 27.67 20.11
N GLY A 69 -33.24 26.66 19.56
CA GLY A 69 -34.70 26.68 19.40
C GLY A 69 -35.48 26.47 20.70
N LYS A 70 -34.92 25.80 21.71
CA LYS A 70 -35.65 25.50 22.97
C LYS A 70 -35.60 26.64 24.01
N ARG A 71 -34.75 27.65 23.81
CA ARG A 71 -34.61 28.79 24.72
C ARG A 71 -35.59 29.94 24.42
N ALA A 72 -36.20 29.98 23.23
CA ALA A 72 -37.08 31.06 22.82
C ALA A 72 -38.57 30.88 23.24
N LYS A 73 -38.91 29.82 23.99
CA LYS A 73 -40.29 29.47 24.35
C LYS A 73 -40.50 29.14 25.84
N ARG A 74 -39.62 29.60 26.71
CA ARG A 74 -39.72 29.45 28.18
C ARG A 74 -39.86 30.81 28.83
#